data_AF-A0A7C3RB47-F1
#
_entry.id   AF-A0A7C3RB47-F1
#
_cell.length_a   1.000
_cell.length_b   1.000
_cell.length_c   1.000
_cell.angle_alpha   90.00
_cell.angle_beta   90.00
_cell.angle_gamma   90.00
#
_symmetry.space_group_name_H-M   'P 1'
#
loop_
_entity.id
_entity.type
_entity.pdbx_description
1 polymer ?
#
loop_
_entity_poly.entity_id
_entity_poly.type
_entity_poly.pdbx_seq_one_letter_code
_entity_poly.pdbx_strand_id
1 'polypeptide(L)'
;MQRTQKMATTLCSKLLVGVVTAGIAACTAQKVFSNGPIGFDGATPLEWSVRMADSEVARRGDSLAWRPGGRAKWDYTAGLFTLSLLKLHAHAPERGYFAYAERTIGAFIEPDGTINTYKLQDYNLDNINPGKTVLALYLATKEERYKRAIELLRSQLRQHPRTSEGGFWHKQRYPYQMWLDGIYMCAPFYAEYGKVFGEPAVFDDVAKQIRLIATHTYDTNTGLFYHGWDEKKQQDWANRITGTSSNFWGRAVGWFAMALVDVLDFFPTNHPNRAEIIDTLKKVCDGVVRWQDADTGLWWQVLDQGNRKGNYREATASSMFVYTLAKAINHGYIARDPYESVALRGYNGIIRHLIRREPDGAISLTQCCSVAGLGYGRDGSFEYYIREPIVDNDLKGVGPFILAGIELQQLLGLPMKVGSVGAAPSHATGVATVAQEWAQMEQILARIKPPTFPTREFSIMDFGAAADGKTDCTDAIRKAIEACARAGGGRVVVPAGEYLTGPIHLKSGVELHIEGGATLKFKTDPNAYLPAVLTRFEGMECFNYSPLIYAFEQENIAITGEGVLDGQADNQNWWPWKGKKEFGWI
;
A
#
# COMPACT_ATOMS: atom_id res chain seq x y z
N MET A 1 -37.57 42.32 60.65
CA MET A 1 -38.10 43.68 60.40
C MET A 1 -38.35 43.78 58.89
N GLN A 2 -39.60 43.69 58.43
CA GLN A 2 -40.45 44.86 58.14
C GLN A 2 -39.64 45.91 57.34
N ARG A 3 -40.01 46.33 56.13
CA ARG A 3 -41.37 46.51 55.61
C ARG A 3 -41.26 47.09 54.17
N THR A 4 -42.26 46.73 53.34
CA THR A 4 -43.04 47.63 52.46
C THR A 4 -42.43 48.17 51.15
N GLN A 5 -43.15 48.32 50.03
CA GLN A 5 -44.61 48.34 49.83
C GLN A 5 -44.97 48.34 48.32
N LYS A 6 -46.09 47.68 47.98
CA LYS A 6 -47.23 48.12 47.14
C LYS A 6 -46.95 48.59 45.68
N MET A 7 -47.75 48.28 44.67
CA MET A 7 -49.22 48.15 44.60
C MET A 7 -49.65 47.13 43.52
N ALA A 8 -50.70 46.37 43.84
CA ALA A 8 -51.65 45.80 42.88
C ALA A 8 -52.46 46.96 42.24
N THR A 9 -53.06 46.89 41.05
CA THR A 9 -54.10 45.96 40.60
C THR A 9 -54.47 46.46 39.19
N THR A 10 -54.72 45.64 38.16
CA THR A 10 -56.04 45.24 37.58
C THR A 10 -55.83 45.29 36.04
N LEU A 11 -56.35 44.47 35.14
CA LEU A 11 -57.36 43.40 35.11
C LEU A 11 -57.23 42.69 33.73
N CYS A 12 -57.67 41.43 33.64
CA CYS A 12 -58.01 40.67 32.41
C CYS A 12 -56.86 40.39 31.41
N SER A 13 -56.45 39.15 31.14
CA SER A 13 -57.30 38.12 30.53
C SER A 13 -56.60 36.75 30.60
N LYS A 14 -57.43 35.71 30.51
CA LYS A 14 -57.12 34.29 30.62
C LYS A 14 -56.08 33.74 29.63
N LEU A 15 -55.50 32.63 30.10
CA LEU A 15 -55.06 31.42 29.40
C LEU A 15 -53.60 31.30 28.92
N LEU A 16 -52.94 30.29 29.50
CA LEU A 16 -51.71 29.63 29.10
C LEU A 16 -51.54 29.52 27.58
N VAL A 17 -50.46 30.10 27.06
CA VAL A 17 -49.79 29.64 25.84
C VAL A 17 -48.28 29.71 26.09
N GLY A 18 -47.59 28.62 25.71
CA GLY A 18 -46.20 28.34 26.03
C GLY A 18 -45.21 29.37 25.53
N VAL A 19 -44.13 29.53 26.31
CA VAL A 19 -42.98 30.34 25.93
C VAL A 19 -41.85 29.41 25.48
N VAL A 20 -41.59 29.57 24.19
CA VAL A 20 -40.44 29.15 23.38
C VAL A 20 -39.13 29.38 24.13
N THR A 21 -38.36 28.30 24.35
CA THR A 21 -36.91 28.38 24.51
C THR A 21 -36.27 27.93 23.22
N ALA A 22 -35.70 28.89 22.50
CA ALA A 22 -34.90 28.69 21.31
C ALA A 22 -33.64 27.88 21.64
N GLY A 23 -33.69 26.57 21.37
CA GLY A 23 -32.50 25.74 21.27
C GLY A 23 -31.87 25.97 19.90
N ILE A 24 -30.73 26.67 19.87
CA ILE A 24 -29.86 26.69 18.70
C ILE A 24 -29.28 25.28 18.57
N ALA A 25 -29.95 24.44 17.79
CA ALA A 25 -29.37 23.21 17.28
C ALA A 25 -28.24 23.62 16.33
N ALA A 26 -27.00 23.47 16.79
CA ALA A 26 -25.86 23.50 15.90
C ALA A 26 -26.00 22.29 14.95
N CYS A 27 -26.55 22.54 13.76
CA CYS A 27 -26.42 21.65 12.61
C CYS A 27 -24.92 21.48 12.33
N THR A 28 -24.29 20.47 12.90
CA THR A 28 -23.09 19.89 12.31
C THR A 28 -23.54 19.17 11.05
N ALA A 29 -23.50 19.89 9.93
CA ALA A 29 -23.63 19.30 8.61
C ALA A 29 -22.53 18.23 8.47
N GLN A 30 -22.89 16.96 8.63
CA GLN A 30 -22.10 15.87 8.09
C GLN A 30 -22.04 16.10 6.57
N LYS A 31 -20.89 16.57 6.09
CA LYS A 31 -20.56 16.52 4.66
C LYS A 31 -20.46 15.05 4.29
N VAL A 32 -21.57 14.49 3.85
CA VAL A 32 -21.63 13.27 3.06
C VAL A 32 -20.86 13.58 1.77
N PHE A 33 -19.64 13.07 1.66
CA PHE A 33 -18.88 13.14 0.42
C PHE A 33 -19.53 12.19 -0.59
N SER A 34 -20.28 12.78 -1.51
CA SER A 34 -21.01 12.10 -2.58
C SER A 34 -20.08 11.41 -3.58
N ASN A 35 -20.50 10.24 -4.05
CA ASN A 35 -19.90 9.45 -5.14
C ASN A 35 -19.59 10.29 -6.41
N GLY A 36 -18.30 10.60 -6.62
CA GLY A 36 -17.68 11.36 -7.72
C GLY A 36 -16.18 11.54 -7.42
N PRO A 37 -15.30 11.90 -8.38
CA PRO A 37 -13.85 11.81 -8.20
C PRO A 37 -13.42 12.63 -6.98
N ILE A 38 -12.87 11.93 -5.99
CA ILE A 38 -12.65 12.48 -4.65
C ILE A 38 -11.73 13.68 -4.72
N GLY A 39 -12.23 14.86 -4.34
CA GLY A 39 -11.62 15.93 -3.54
C GLY A 39 -10.25 16.54 -3.90
N PHE A 40 -9.43 15.88 -4.71
CA PHE A 40 -8.03 16.18 -4.97
C PHE A 40 -7.87 16.66 -6.41
N ASP A 41 -8.62 17.70 -6.77
CA ASP A 41 -8.55 18.33 -8.09
C ASP A 41 -8.85 17.37 -9.26
N GLY A 42 -9.87 16.52 -9.07
CA GLY A 42 -10.48 15.71 -10.12
C GLY A 42 -9.82 14.36 -10.39
N ALA A 43 -8.91 13.88 -9.53
CA ALA A 43 -8.31 12.55 -9.63
C ALA A 43 -8.13 11.90 -8.26
N THR A 44 -8.14 10.58 -8.21
CA THR A 44 -7.88 9.78 -7.02
C THR A 44 -6.39 9.83 -6.62
N PRO A 45 -6.06 9.53 -5.35
CA PRO A 45 -4.66 9.48 -4.92
C PRO A 45 -3.77 8.55 -5.75
N LEU A 46 -4.28 7.38 -6.16
CA LEU A 46 -3.53 6.44 -6.98
C LEU A 46 -3.31 6.95 -8.42
N GLU A 47 -4.30 7.62 -9.02
CA GLU A 47 -4.14 8.25 -10.34
C GLU A 47 -3.09 9.37 -10.31
N TRP A 48 -3.04 10.15 -9.23
CA TRP A 48 -1.97 11.13 -9.02
C TRP A 48 -0.59 10.48 -8.90
N SER A 49 -0.52 9.31 -8.24
CA SER A 49 0.72 8.53 -8.13
C SER A 49 1.20 8.05 -9.50
N VAL A 50 0.30 7.55 -10.34
CA VAL A 50 0.61 7.16 -11.74
C VAL A 50 1.06 8.37 -12.56
N ARG A 51 0.35 9.50 -12.47
CA ARG A 51 0.74 10.73 -13.21
C ARG A 51 2.15 11.20 -12.81
N MET A 52 2.48 11.16 -11.53
CA MET A 52 3.80 11.54 -11.04
C MET A 52 4.88 10.56 -11.51
N ALA A 53 4.62 9.27 -11.38
CA ALA A 53 5.52 8.21 -11.82
C ALA A 53 5.81 8.31 -13.33
N ASP A 54 4.77 8.42 -14.16
CA ASP A 54 4.89 8.55 -15.61
C ASP A 54 5.66 9.83 -15.99
N SER A 55 5.35 10.96 -15.34
CA SER A 55 6.04 12.23 -15.57
C SER A 55 7.54 12.13 -15.27
N GLU A 56 7.91 11.52 -14.15
CA GLU A 56 9.31 11.48 -13.72
C GLU A 56 10.11 10.41 -14.46
N VAL A 57 9.51 9.27 -14.79
CA VAL A 57 10.12 8.26 -15.68
C VAL A 57 10.41 8.86 -17.06
N ALA A 58 9.44 9.58 -17.65
CA ALA A 58 9.63 10.26 -18.93
C ALA A 58 10.72 11.34 -18.85
N ARG A 59 10.73 12.15 -17.78
CA ARG A 59 11.69 13.24 -17.59
C ARG A 59 13.13 12.74 -17.44
N ARG A 60 13.33 11.59 -16.79
CA ARG A 60 14.67 11.05 -16.49
C ARG A 60 15.22 10.12 -17.56
N GLY A 61 14.35 9.47 -18.34
CA GLY A 61 14.74 8.31 -19.14
C GLY A 61 15.43 7.27 -18.24
N ASP A 62 16.47 6.61 -18.74
CA ASP A 62 17.20 5.58 -17.98
C ASP A 62 18.23 6.14 -16.97
N SER A 63 18.35 7.47 -16.80
CA SER A 63 19.34 8.07 -15.90
C SER A 63 18.71 8.57 -14.60
N LEU A 64 19.05 7.90 -13.49
CA LEU A 64 18.68 8.34 -12.14
C LEU A 64 19.78 9.17 -11.47
N ALA A 65 20.52 9.98 -12.24
CA ALA A 65 21.49 10.89 -11.66
C ALA A 65 20.82 11.89 -10.70
N TRP A 66 21.43 12.09 -9.53
CA TRP A 66 20.91 13.03 -8.52
C TRP A 66 20.86 14.47 -9.05
N ARG A 67 21.81 14.87 -9.89
CA ARG A 67 21.86 16.19 -10.53
C ARG A 67 21.75 16.06 -12.04
N PRO A 68 21.06 17.00 -12.72
CA PRO A 68 21.03 17.07 -14.18
C PRO A 68 22.46 17.07 -14.77
N GLY A 69 22.67 16.26 -15.82
CA GLY A 69 23.98 16.11 -16.47
C GLY A 69 25.04 15.34 -15.65
N GLY A 70 24.71 14.88 -14.44
CA GLY A 70 25.58 14.04 -13.63
C GLY A 70 25.59 12.58 -14.08
N ARG A 71 26.57 11.82 -13.58
CA ARG A 71 26.57 10.35 -13.68
C ARG A 71 25.66 9.75 -12.60
N ALA A 72 24.85 8.77 -12.98
CA ALA A 72 24.11 7.95 -12.02
C ALA A 72 25.09 7.22 -11.09
N LYS A 73 24.72 7.12 -9.81
CA LYS A 73 25.49 6.46 -8.76
C LYS A 73 24.54 5.65 -7.88
N TRP A 74 25.09 4.69 -7.16
CA TRP A 74 24.38 3.99 -6.09
C TRP A 74 23.98 4.99 -5.01
N ASP A 75 22.70 5.34 -4.96
CA ASP A 75 22.20 6.43 -4.14
C ASP A 75 20.78 6.15 -3.63
N TYR A 76 20.52 6.54 -2.38
CA TYR A 76 19.26 6.26 -1.70
C TYR A 76 18.05 6.90 -2.37
N THR A 77 18.21 8.03 -3.07
CA THR A 77 17.09 8.75 -3.70
C THR A 77 16.58 7.99 -4.92
N ALA A 78 17.49 7.45 -5.74
CA ALA A 78 17.18 6.56 -6.85
C ALA A 78 16.57 5.24 -6.34
N GLY A 79 17.13 4.67 -5.26
CA GLY A 79 16.57 3.50 -4.59
C GLY A 79 15.14 3.72 -4.12
N LEU A 80 14.87 4.83 -3.42
CA LEU A 80 13.53 5.17 -2.94
C LEU A 80 12.52 5.34 -4.09
N PHE A 81 12.90 6.08 -5.13
CA PHE A 81 12.01 6.31 -6.26
C PHE A 81 11.66 4.99 -6.94
N THR A 82 12.64 4.15 -7.26
CA THR A 82 12.38 2.84 -7.88
C THR A 82 11.60 1.90 -6.98
N LEU A 83 11.81 1.92 -5.66
CA LEU A 83 10.97 1.18 -4.72
C LEU A 83 9.50 1.63 -4.78
N SER A 84 9.27 2.95 -4.87
CA SER A 84 7.91 3.50 -5.01
C SER A 84 7.26 3.06 -6.34
N LEU A 85 8.04 2.98 -7.42
CA LEU A 85 7.58 2.47 -8.71
C LEU A 85 7.25 0.96 -8.65
N LEU A 86 8.06 0.17 -7.96
CA LEU A 86 7.79 -1.27 -7.75
C LEU A 86 6.51 -1.49 -6.92
N LYS A 87 6.28 -0.68 -5.89
CA LYS A 87 5.03 -0.72 -5.11
C LYS A 87 3.83 -0.28 -5.97
N LEU A 88 3.99 0.75 -6.79
CA LEU A 88 2.95 1.21 -7.70
C LEU A 88 2.65 0.19 -8.82
N HIS A 89 3.67 -0.55 -9.27
CA HIS A 89 3.53 -1.59 -10.31
C HIS A 89 2.51 -2.67 -9.93
N ALA A 90 2.37 -3.01 -8.65
CA ALA A 90 1.35 -3.93 -8.17
C ALA A 90 -0.10 -3.46 -8.46
N HIS A 91 -0.29 -2.17 -8.72
CA HIS A 91 -1.57 -1.52 -8.97
C HIS A 91 -1.73 -0.98 -10.40
N ALA A 92 -0.64 -0.94 -11.17
CA ALA A 92 -0.58 -0.48 -12.56
C ALA A 92 0.52 -1.25 -13.35
N PRO A 93 0.36 -2.58 -13.52
CA PRO A 93 1.41 -3.44 -14.08
C PRO A 93 1.72 -3.10 -15.55
N GLU A 94 0.77 -2.54 -16.28
CA GLU A 94 0.89 -2.18 -17.70
C GLU A 94 1.87 -1.01 -17.96
N ARG A 95 2.29 -0.30 -16.92
CA ARG A 95 3.14 0.91 -17.04
C ARG A 95 4.64 0.63 -17.18
N GLY A 96 5.07 -0.62 -17.05
CA GLY A 96 6.49 -1.00 -17.23
C GLY A 96 7.43 -0.56 -16.10
N TYR A 97 6.90 -0.15 -14.96
CA TYR A 97 7.67 0.30 -13.79
C TYR A 97 8.67 -0.73 -13.26
N PHE A 98 8.33 -2.03 -13.29
CA PHE A 98 9.24 -3.10 -12.91
C PHE A 98 10.50 -3.12 -13.79
N ALA A 99 10.30 -3.14 -15.11
CA ALA A 99 11.38 -3.15 -16.07
C ALA A 99 12.24 -1.87 -15.97
N TYR A 100 11.63 -0.73 -15.61
CA TYR A 100 12.37 0.50 -15.32
C TYR A 100 13.29 0.35 -14.10
N ALA A 101 12.79 -0.22 -12.99
CA ALA A 101 13.59 -0.45 -11.78
C ALA A 101 14.76 -1.43 -12.04
N GLU A 102 14.55 -2.48 -12.84
CA GLU A 102 15.60 -3.41 -13.26
C GLU A 102 16.70 -2.73 -14.09
N ARG A 103 16.32 -1.94 -15.11
CA ARG A 103 17.28 -1.25 -15.99
C ARG A 103 18.03 -0.10 -15.29
N THR A 104 17.55 0.36 -14.14
CA THR A 104 18.17 1.45 -13.39
C THR A 104 18.91 0.95 -12.15
N ILE A 105 18.22 0.69 -11.04
CA ILE A 105 18.87 0.21 -9.81
C ILE A 105 19.45 -1.20 -10.00
N GLY A 106 18.75 -2.09 -10.70
CA GLY A 106 19.25 -3.43 -10.99
C GLY A 106 20.55 -3.43 -11.82
N ALA A 107 20.75 -2.42 -12.67
CA ALA A 107 21.95 -2.28 -13.51
C ALA A 107 23.22 -1.89 -12.75
N PHE A 108 23.12 -1.45 -11.49
CA PHE A 108 24.31 -1.28 -10.64
C PHE A 108 24.89 -2.61 -10.15
N ILE A 109 24.15 -3.71 -10.28
CA ILE A 109 24.51 -5.01 -9.68
C ILE A 109 25.07 -5.92 -10.76
N GLU A 110 26.36 -6.19 -10.64
CA GLU A 110 27.09 -7.11 -11.51
C GLU A 110 26.71 -8.58 -11.23
N PRO A 111 27.01 -9.51 -12.15
CA PRO A 111 26.65 -10.93 -11.97
C PRO A 111 27.21 -11.59 -10.69
N ASP A 112 28.35 -11.10 -10.18
CA ASP A 112 28.96 -11.57 -8.93
C ASP A 112 28.37 -10.93 -7.67
N GLY A 113 27.43 -9.99 -7.81
CA GLY A 113 26.80 -9.25 -6.72
C GLY A 113 27.58 -8.01 -6.27
N THR A 114 28.69 -7.66 -6.93
CA THR A 114 29.33 -6.37 -6.71
C THR A 114 28.40 -5.24 -7.14
N ILE A 115 28.42 -4.15 -6.37
CA ILE A 115 27.56 -3.00 -6.59
C ILE A 115 28.43 -1.84 -7.10
N ASN A 116 28.20 -1.43 -8.34
CA ASN A 116 28.94 -0.34 -8.96
C ASN A 116 28.82 0.94 -8.14
N THR A 117 29.95 1.63 -7.93
CA THR A 117 30.10 2.87 -7.13
C THR A 117 29.89 2.74 -5.62
N TYR A 118 29.42 1.61 -5.11
CA TYR A 118 29.33 1.33 -3.68
C TYR A 118 30.70 1.04 -3.07
N LYS A 119 30.91 1.50 -1.84
CA LYS A 119 32.15 1.32 -1.07
C LYS A 119 31.80 0.98 0.37
N LEU A 120 32.06 -0.27 0.77
CA LEU A 120 31.77 -0.76 2.13
C LEU A 120 32.53 0.04 3.19
N GLN A 121 33.77 0.44 2.91
CA GLN A 121 34.63 1.19 3.82
C GLN A 121 34.11 2.59 4.18
N ASP A 122 33.16 3.12 3.40
CA ASP A 122 32.52 4.40 3.72
C ASP A 122 31.56 4.26 4.92
N TYR A 123 31.17 3.01 5.27
CA TYR A 123 30.16 2.64 6.27
C TYR A 123 29.03 3.66 6.28
N ASN A 124 28.42 3.87 5.12
CA ASN A 124 27.42 4.91 4.89
C ASN A 124 26.03 4.26 4.89
N LEU A 125 25.17 4.64 5.85
CA LEU A 125 23.81 4.07 5.91
C LEU A 125 22.98 4.43 4.67
N ASP A 126 23.21 5.57 4.03
CA ASP A 126 22.49 5.94 2.79
C ASP A 126 22.68 4.89 1.69
N ASN A 127 23.83 4.23 1.66
CA ASN A 127 24.13 3.20 0.67
C ASN A 127 23.36 1.89 0.94
N ILE A 128 22.72 1.74 2.11
CA ILE A 128 21.92 0.55 2.44
C ILE A 128 20.50 0.67 1.88
N ASN A 129 19.96 1.89 1.80
CA ASN A 129 18.56 2.12 1.45
C ASN A 129 18.14 1.53 0.08
N PRO A 130 18.93 1.62 -1.00
CA PRO A 130 18.54 1.00 -2.28
C PRO A 130 18.46 -0.52 -2.20
N GLY A 131 19.05 -1.15 -1.17
CA GLY A 131 18.90 -2.57 -0.88
C GLY A 131 17.43 -3.01 -0.72
N LYS A 132 16.51 -2.11 -0.34
CA LYS A 132 15.06 -2.38 -0.32
C LYS A 132 14.52 -2.68 -1.72
N THR A 133 14.93 -1.90 -2.73
CA THR A 133 14.60 -2.16 -4.13
C THR A 133 15.21 -3.48 -4.59
N VAL A 134 16.46 -3.76 -4.21
CA VAL A 134 17.14 -5.02 -4.57
C VAL A 134 16.45 -6.23 -3.94
N LEU A 135 15.99 -6.13 -2.69
CA LEU A 135 15.17 -7.16 -2.04
C LEU A 135 13.89 -7.40 -2.82
N ALA A 136 13.17 -6.34 -3.21
CA ALA A 136 11.96 -6.48 -4.03
C ALA A 136 12.24 -7.15 -5.39
N LEU A 137 13.33 -6.75 -6.08
CA LEU A 137 13.76 -7.38 -7.33
C LEU A 137 14.14 -8.86 -7.11
N TYR A 138 14.92 -9.17 -6.08
CA TYR A 138 15.27 -10.55 -5.73
C TYR A 138 14.02 -11.39 -5.44
N LEU A 139 13.06 -10.85 -4.68
CA LEU A 139 11.85 -11.59 -4.35
C LEU A 139 11.01 -11.90 -5.58
N ALA A 140 10.99 -11.00 -6.57
CA ALA A 140 10.27 -11.15 -7.83
C ALA A 140 10.99 -12.08 -8.83
N THR A 141 12.30 -11.95 -9.01
CA THR A 141 13.05 -12.68 -10.07
C THR A 141 13.82 -13.90 -9.59
N LYS A 142 14.14 -13.95 -8.29
CA LYS A 142 15.04 -14.92 -7.66
C LYS A 142 16.46 -14.94 -8.26
N GLU A 143 16.88 -13.88 -8.96
CA GLU A 143 18.24 -13.81 -9.50
C GLU A 143 19.30 -13.75 -8.40
N GLU A 144 20.31 -14.62 -8.51
CA GLU A 144 21.37 -14.76 -7.50
C GLU A 144 22.25 -13.52 -7.35
N ARG A 145 22.43 -12.71 -8.40
CA ARG A 145 23.18 -11.44 -8.30
C ARG A 145 22.57 -10.49 -7.28
N TYR A 146 21.24 -10.41 -7.21
CA TYR A 146 20.54 -9.58 -6.25
C TYR A 146 20.72 -10.11 -4.83
N LYS A 147 20.62 -11.43 -4.63
CA LYS A 147 20.90 -12.07 -3.33
C LYS A 147 22.32 -11.78 -2.83
N ARG A 148 23.32 -11.87 -3.71
CA ARG A 148 24.73 -11.56 -3.39
C ARG A 148 24.93 -10.09 -3.02
N ALA A 149 24.30 -9.17 -3.76
CA ALA A 149 24.32 -7.74 -3.44
C ALA A 149 23.66 -7.45 -2.07
N ILE A 150 22.53 -8.09 -1.77
CA ILE A 150 21.85 -7.99 -0.48
C ILE A 150 22.77 -8.47 0.65
N GLU A 151 23.48 -9.58 0.45
CA GLU A 151 24.44 -10.10 1.44
C GLU A 151 25.63 -9.14 1.63
N LEU A 152 26.12 -8.50 0.57
CA LEU A 152 27.14 -7.46 0.66
C LEU A 152 26.67 -6.27 1.51
N LEU A 153 25.45 -5.79 1.31
CA LEU A 153 24.86 -4.71 2.13
C LEU A 153 24.67 -5.15 3.59
N ARG A 154 24.19 -6.37 3.82
CA ARG A 154 24.08 -6.96 5.17
C ARG A 154 25.45 -7.05 5.85
N SER A 155 26.51 -7.40 5.13
CA SER A 155 27.86 -7.52 5.67
C SER A 155 28.39 -6.19 6.22
N GLN A 156 28.02 -5.05 5.60
CA GLN A 156 28.29 -3.73 6.15
C GLN A 156 27.63 -3.58 7.51
N LEU A 157 26.33 -3.90 7.64
CA LEU A 157 25.60 -3.77 8.92
C LEU A 157 26.16 -4.62 10.06
N ARG A 158 26.76 -5.78 9.76
CA ARG A 158 27.45 -6.61 10.77
C ARG A 158 28.70 -5.92 11.33
N GLN A 159 29.36 -5.09 10.52
CA GLN A 159 30.63 -4.42 10.85
C GLN A 159 30.49 -2.91 11.05
N HIS A 160 29.27 -2.37 10.91
CA HIS A 160 29.04 -0.93 10.88
C HIS A 160 29.38 -0.31 12.25
N PRO A 161 30.16 0.78 12.30
CA PRO A 161 30.53 1.45 13.55
C PRO A 161 29.33 1.90 14.36
N ARG A 162 29.45 1.87 15.68
CA ARG A 162 28.36 2.16 16.61
C ARG A 162 28.77 3.12 17.73
N THR A 163 27.79 3.84 18.27
CA THR A 163 27.90 4.57 19.54
C THR A 163 28.18 3.59 20.69
N SER A 164 28.53 4.10 21.87
CA SER A 164 28.79 3.26 23.05
C SER A 164 27.57 2.43 23.47
N GLU A 165 26.37 2.93 23.19
CA GLU A 165 25.11 2.21 23.44
C GLU A 165 24.73 1.23 22.31
N GLY A 166 25.47 1.21 21.20
CA GLY A 166 25.24 0.28 20.08
C GLY A 166 24.39 0.84 18.94
N GLY A 167 24.14 2.16 18.89
CA GLY A 167 23.45 2.82 17.80
C GLY A 167 24.36 3.02 16.59
N PHE A 168 23.92 2.76 15.36
CA PHE A 168 24.75 2.92 14.17
C PHE A 168 25.18 4.37 13.98
N TRP A 169 26.47 4.59 13.70
CA TRP A 169 26.91 5.87 13.17
C TRP A 169 26.24 6.11 11.83
N HIS A 170 25.84 7.35 11.55
CA HIS A 170 25.20 7.67 10.28
C HIS A 170 26.14 7.35 9.10
N LYS A 171 27.43 7.72 9.24
CA LYS A 171 28.51 7.36 8.29
C LYS A 171 29.86 7.21 9.00
N GLN A 172 30.84 6.52 8.40
CA GLN A 172 32.22 6.49 8.93
C GLN A 172 32.78 7.90 9.18
N ARG A 173 32.46 8.85 8.28
CA ARG A 173 32.89 10.24 8.37
C ARG A 173 32.14 11.07 9.42
N TYR A 174 31.08 10.52 10.01
CA TYR A 174 30.26 11.15 11.05
C TYR A 174 30.34 10.30 12.33
N PRO A 175 31.51 10.23 12.98
CA PRO A 175 31.71 9.37 14.12
C PRO A 175 30.78 9.78 15.28
N TYR A 176 30.27 8.77 15.98
CA TYR A 176 29.39 8.88 17.16
C TYR A 176 28.03 9.55 16.93
N GLN A 177 27.67 9.81 15.67
CA GLN A 177 26.44 10.54 15.33
C GLN A 177 25.35 9.60 14.85
N MET A 178 24.16 9.70 15.44
CA MET A 178 22.95 9.09 14.90
C MET A 178 22.04 10.19 14.34
N TRP A 179 21.55 10.02 13.11
CA TRP A 179 20.59 10.93 12.48
C TRP A 179 19.28 10.18 12.25
N LEU A 180 18.15 10.88 12.36
CA LEU A 180 16.82 10.32 12.08
C LEU A 180 16.76 9.66 10.70
N ASP A 181 17.38 10.29 9.70
CA ASP A 181 17.53 9.80 8.33
C ASP A 181 18.06 8.36 8.30
N GLY A 182 19.11 8.09 9.09
CA GLY A 182 19.79 6.79 9.13
C GLY A 182 18.88 5.63 9.52
N ILE A 183 17.82 5.89 10.28
CA ILE A 183 16.82 4.87 10.62
C ILE A 183 16.04 4.45 9.38
N TYR A 184 15.58 5.40 8.55
CA TYR A 184 14.94 5.04 7.29
C TYR A 184 15.89 4.35 6.34
N MET A 185 17.14 4.82 6.25
CA MET A 185 18.09 4.25 5.30
C MET A 185 18.42 2.78 5.59
N CYS A 186 18.35 2.36 6.85
CA CYS A 186 18.78 1.04 7.28
C CYS A 186 17.65 0.15 7.82
N ALA A 187 16.85 0.62 8.76
CA ALA A 187 16.00 -0.24 9.59
C ALA A 187 14.96 -1.05 8.80
N PRO A 188 14.24 -0.50 7.78
CA PRO A 188 13.31 -1.31 7.01
C PRO A 188 14.00 -2.37 6.14
N PHE A 189 15.14 -2.04 5.51
CA PHE A 189 15.96 -3.05 4.80
C PHE A 189 16.40 -4.15 5.75
N TYR A 190 16.86 -3.76 6.94
CA TYR A 190 17.39 -4.69 7.91
C TYR A 190 16.29 -5.64 8.43
N ALA A 191 15.13 -5.10 8.80
CA ALA A 191 13.97 -5.90 9.23
C ALA A 191 13.48 -6.85 8.12
N GLU A 192 13.40 -6.38 6.87
CA GLU A 192 13.03 -7.22 5.73
C GLU A 192 14.05 -8.34 5.50
N TYR A 193 15.35 -8.03 5.54
CA TYR A 193 16.41 -9.04 5.46
C TYR A 193 16.24 -10.10 6.56
N GLY A 194 16.02 -9.68 7.82
CA GLY A 194 15.82 -10.58 8.95
C GLY A 194 14.65 -11.54 8.74
N LYS A 195 13.54 -11.04 8.18
CA LYS A 195 12.36 -11.85 7.83
C LYS A 195 12.63 -12.80 6.66
N VAL A 196 13.23 -12.31 5.58
CA VAL A 196 13.44 -13.07 4.33
C VAL A 196 14.47 -14.19 4.51
N PHE A 197 15.55 -13.93 5.25
CA PHE A 197 16.66 -14.87 5.40
C PHE A 197 16.68 -15.57 6.77
N GLY A 198 15.70 -15.32 7.64
CA GLY A 198 15.54 -16.02 8.91
C GLY A 198 16.61 -15.67 9.96
N GLU A 199 16.98 -14.39 10.09
CA GLU A 199 17.89 -13.89 11.14
C GLU A 199 17.09 -13.16 12.25
N PRO A 200 16.48 -13.86 13.24
CA PRO A 200 15.60 -13.24 14.23
C PRO A 200 16.29 -12.19 15.13
N ALA A 201 17.59 -12.34 15.40
CA ALA A 201 18.36 -11.37 16.21
C ALA A 201 18.41 -9.96 15.59
N VAL A 202 18.09 -9.85 14.29
CA VAL A 202 17.98 -8.56 13.61
C VAL A 202 16.87 -7.70 14.20
N PHE A 203 15.75 -8.29 14.62
CA PHE A 203 14.59 -7.54 15.12
C PHE A 203 14.90 -6.84 16.45
N ASP A 204 15.69 -7.46 17.32
CA ASP A 204 16.18 -6.84 18.56
C ASP A 204 17.06 -5.62 18.29
N ASP A 205 17.98 -5.73 17.32
CA ASP A 205 18.86 -4.63 16.94
C ASP A 205 18.07 -3.50 16.26
N VAL A 206 17.13 -3.82 15.36
CA VAL A 206 16.23 -2.82 14.74
C VAL A 206 15.44 -2.04 15.80
N ALA A 207 14.82 -2.73 16.75
CA ALA A 207 14.10 -2.08 17.85
C ALA A 207 15.04 -1.20 18.69
N LYS A 208 16.26 -1.67 18.95
CA LYS A 208 17.28 -0.90 19.67
C LYS A 208 17.70 0.36 18.92
N GLN A 209 17.89 0.31 17.60
CA GLN A 209 18.22 1.50 16.80
C GLN A 209 17.13 2.58 16.92
N ILE A 210 15.86 2.16 16.80
CA ILE A 210 14.69 3.05 16.93
C ILE A 210 14.62 3.65 18.33
N ARG A 211 14.72 2.84 19.38
CA ARG A 211 14.68 3.29 20.78
C ARG A 211 15.78 4.31 21.06
N LEU A 212 17.02 4.04 20.64
CA LEU A 212 18.15 4.91 20.93
C LEU A 212 17.99 6.29 20.29
N ILE A 213 17.66 6.34 18.99
CA ILE A 213 17.48 7.65 18.34
C ILE A 213 16.30 8.41 18.96
N ALA A 214 15.20 7.72 19.29
CA ALA A 214 14.01 8.33 19.86
C ALA A 214 14.30 8.90 21.24
N THR A 215 15.02 8.14 22.08
CA THR A 215 15.40 8.55 23.44
C THR A 215 16.24 9.82 23.43
N HIS A 216 17.19 9.92 22.51
CA HIS A 216 18.15 11.03 22.49
C HIS A 216 17.65 12.27 21.74
N THR A 217 16.70 12.13 20.81
CA THR A 217 16.26 13.25 19.95
C THR A 217 14.87 13.77 20.26
N TYR A 218 14.03 13.04 21.02
CA TYR A 218 12.68 13.48 21.34
C TYR A 218 12.69 14.69 22.30
N ASP A 219 12.03 15.76 21.90
CA ASP A 219 11.76 16.91 22.76
C ASP A 219 10.32 16.86 23.27
N THR A 220 10.18 16.75 24.59
CA THR A 220 8.86 16.63 25.26
C THR A 220 8.04 17.91 25.18
N ASN A 221 8.65 19.08 24.96
CA ASN A 221 7.95 20.36 24.92
C ASN A 221 7.16 20.53 23.61
N THR A 222 7.81 20.22 22.50
CA THR A 222 7.25 20.32 21.15
C THR A 222 6.57 19.03 20.70
N GLY A 223 6.98 17.88 21.24
CA GLY A 223 6.57 16.57 20.75
C GLY A 223 7.23 16.18 19.43
N LEU A 224 8.36 16.81 19.07
CA LEU A 224 9.12 16.57 17.85
C LEU A 224 10.48 15.94 18.14
N PHE A 225 11.17 15.53 17.08
CA PHE A 225 12.48 14.87 17.16
C PHE A 225 13.54 15.70 16.45
N TYR A 226 14.63 16.03 17.15
CA TYR A 226 15.77 16.74 16.56
C TYR A 226 16.41 15.90 15.44
N HIS A 227 16.92 16.55 14.39
CA HIS A 227 17.48 15.87 13.21
C HIS A 227 18.58 14.86 13.57
N GLY A 228 19.53 15.25 14.41
CA GLY A 228 20.65 14.38 14.78
C GLY A 228 21.08 14.52 16.22
N TRP A 229 21.83 13.51 16.68
CA TRP A 229 22.45 13.43 17.99
C TRP A 229 23.91 13.00 17.84
N ASP A 230 24.81 13.71 18.50
CA ASP A 230 26.22 13.36 18.66
C ASP A 230 26.48 12.95 20.11
N GLU A 231 26.76 11.66 20.33
CA GLU A 231 27.05 11.11 21.66
C GLU A 231 28.22 11.85 22.33
N LYS A 232 29.23 12.25 21.57
CA LYS A 232 30.42 12.92 22.12
C LYS A 232 30.23 14.42 22.27
N LYS A 233 29.15 14.99 21.72
CA LYS A 233 28.81 16.43 21.80
C LYS A 233 29.96 17.32 21.29
N GLN A 234 30.74 16.80 20.34
CA GLN A 234 31.94 17.44 19.81
C GLN A 234 31.61 18.31 18.61
N GLN A 235 30.63 17.92 17.80
CA GLN A 235 30.25 18.69 16.61
C GLN A 235 29.77 20.10 16.97
N ASP A 236 30.03 21.07 16.09
CA ASP A 236 29.66 22.48 16.32
C ASP A 236 28.15 22.70 16.45
N TRP A 237 27.36 21.87 15.76
CA TRP A 237 25.90 21.89 15.81
C TRP A 237 25.33 21.18 17.05
N ALA A 238 26.14 20.40 17.77
CA ALA A 238 25.67 19.57 18.86
C ALA A 238 25.51 20.41 20.13
N ASN A 239 24.32 20.37 20.71
CA ASN A 239 24.06 20.94 22.02
C ASN A 239 25.03 20.34 23.05
N ARG A 240 25.72 21.19 23.81
CA ARG A 240 26.78 20.74 24.72
C ARG A 240 26.27 19.93 25.92
N ILE A 241 24.98 19.97 26.21
CA ILE A 241 24.33 19.21 27.28
C ILE A 241 23.70 17.94 26.73
N THR A 242 22.88 18.02 25.68
CA THR A 242 22.09 16.89 25.18
C THR A 242 22.75 16.13 24.03
N GLY A 243 23.65 16.78 23.27
CA GLY A 243 24.22 16.27 22.04
C GLY A 243 23.33 16.42 20.81
N THR A 244 22.11 16.95 20.95
CA THR A 244 21.15 17.09 19.84
C THR A 244 21.50 18.27 18.93
N SER A 245 21.06 18.20 17.68
CA SER A 245 21.00 19.35 16.77
C SER A 245 19.97 20.39 17.23
N SER A 246 19.98 21.58 16.61
CA SER A 246 19.23 22.74 17.10
C SER A 246 17.78 22.87 16.61
N ASN A 247 17.35 22.12 15.58
CA ASN A 247 16.03 22.30 14.97
C ASN A 247 15.36 20.96 14.58
N PHE A 248 14.03 21.03 14.41
CA PHE A 248 13.17 19.94 13.93
C PHE A 248 12.99 20.04 12.42
N TRP A 249 13.94 19.47 11.68
CA TRP A 249 13.89 19.49 10.22
C TRP A 249 12.84 18.51 9.70
N GLY A 250 11.88 19.01 8.91
CA GLY A 250 10.70 18.28 8.48
C GLY A 250 11.02 16.95 7.80
N ARG A 251 11.98 16.92 6.87
CA ARG A 251 12.34 15.67 6.17
C ARG A 251 13.04 14.65 7.07
N ALA A 252 13.86 15.06 8.03
CA ALA A 252 14.46 14.12 8.98
C ALA A 252 13.37 13.43 9.83
N VAL A 253 12.40 14.20 10.34
CA VAL A 253 11.23 13.64 11.04
C VAL A 253 10.41 12.76 10.10
N GLY A 254 10.23 13.17 8.85
CA GLY A 254 9.55 12.39 7.81
C GLY A 254 10.20 11.04 7.55
N TRP A 255 11.53 10.97 7.44
CA TRP A 255 12.25 9.71 7.32
C TRP A 255 12.02 8.80 8.52
N PHE A 256 12.14 9.35 9.72
CA PHE A 256 11.88 8.56 10.92
C PHE A 256 10.45 8.04 10.96
N ALA A 257 9.47 8.86 10.59
CA ALA A 257 8.07 8.50 10.48
C ALA A 257 7.86 7.32 9.50
N MET A 258 8.39 7.43 8.27
CA MET A 258 8.33 6.35 7.28
C MET A 258 9.02 5.07 7.76
N ALA A 259 10.15 5.19 8.44
CA ALA A 259 10.90 4.03 8.91
C ALA A 259 10.10 3.21 9.92
N LEU A 260 9.37 3.86 10.82
CA LEU A 260 8.57 3.21 11.84
C LEU A 260 7.43 2.38 11.24
N VAL A 261 6.69 2.93 10.26
CA VAL A 261 5.62 2.17 9.59
C VAL A 261 6.17 1.08 8.68
N ASP A 262 7.31 1.29 8.02
CA ASP A 262 7.88 0.31 7.09
C ASP A 262 8.58 -0.85 7.79
N VAL A 263 9.21 -0.63 8.94
CA VAL A 263 9.77 -1.72 9.75
C VAL A 263 8.67 -2.68 10.18
N LEU A 264 7.48 -2.17 10.52
CA LEU A 264 6.36 -2.97 11.02
C LEU A 264 5.76 -3.93 9.97
N ASP A 265 6.02 -3.74 8.67
CA ASP A 265 5.64 -4.70 7.62
C ASP A 265 6.39 -6.06 7.77
N PHE A 266 7.57 -6.00 8.38
CA PHE A 266 8.47 -7.14 8.50
C PHE A 266 8.69 -7.60 9.94
N PHE A 267 8.40 -6.74 10.91
CA PHE A 267 8.61 -7.01 12.34
C PHE A 267 7.62 -8.07 12.88
N PRO A 268 8.07 -9.11 13.61
CA PRO A 268 7.18 -10.17 14.10
C PRO A 268 6.13 -9.61 15.06
N THR A 269 4.86 -10.00 14.86
CA THR A 269 3.71 -9.46 15.60
C THR A 269 3.74 -9.75 17.11
N ASN A 270 4.40 -10.83 17.50
CA ASN A 270 4.58 -11.27 18.89
C ASN A 270 5.91 -10.83 19.52
N HIS A 271 6.74 -10.05 18.82
CA HIS A 271 8.03 -9.62 19.34
C HIS A 271 7.86 -8.64 20.52
N PRO A 272 8.58 -8.81 21.65
CA PRO A 272 8.37 -8.02 22.87
C PRO A 272 8.55 -6.51 22.66
N ASN A 273 9.49 -6.12 21.80
CA ASN A 273 9.77 -4.71 21.51
C ASN A 273 8.85 -4.08 20.44
N ARG A 274 7.85 -4.80 19.91
CA ARG A 274 6.97 -4.26 18.86
C ARG A 274 6.09 -3.12 19.36
N ALA A 275 5.59 -3.24 20.59
CA ALA A 275 4.76 -2.20 21.21
C ALA A 275 5.53 -0.87 21.34
N GLU A 276 6.81 -0.92 21.71
CA GLU A 276 7.67 0.27 21.81
C GLU A 276 7.80 1.03 20.46
N ILE A 277 7.90 0.29 19.35
CA ILE A 277 7.95 0.89 18.00
C ILE A 277 6.63 1.61 17.67
N ILE A 278 5.51 0.99 18.00
CA ILE A 278 4.16 1.57 17.79
C ILE A 278 3.95 2.80 18.68
N ASP A 279 4.38 2.77 19.93
CA ASP A 279 4.30 3.92 20.83
C ASP A 279 5.16 5.09 20.32
N THR A 280 6.35 4.78 19.78
CA THR A 280 7.22 5.77 19.15
C THR A 280 6.59 6.35 17.89
N LEU A 281 5.98 5.51 17.04
CA LEU A 281 5.20 5.94 15.87
C LEU A 281 4.08 6.89 16.28
N LYS A 282 3.32 6.54 17.33
CA LYS A 282 2.25 7.40 17.83
C LYS A 282 2.78 8.77 18.26
N LYS A 283 3.91 8.84 18.98
CA LYS A 283 4.55 10.13 19.35
C LYS A 283 4.90 10.98 18.13
N VAL A 284 5.45 10.36 17.08
CA VAL A 284 5.75 11.07 15.82
C VAL A 284 4.46 11.58 15.18
N CYS A 285 3.42 10.75 15.08
CA CYS A 285 2.12 11.14 14.53
C CYS A 285 1.46 12.28 15.33
N ASP A 286 1.53 12.24 16.66
CA ASP A 286 1.01 13.31 17.53
C ASP A 286 1.72 14.65 17.27
N GLY A 287 3.05 14.63 17.12
CA GLY A 287 3.84 15.80 16.74
C GLY A 287 3.48 16.32 15.35
N VAL A 288 3.34 15.44 14.37
CA VAL A 288 2.91 15.77 13.00
C VAL A 288 1.54 16.46 13.01
N VAL A 289 0.57 15.92 13.75
CA VAL A 289 -0.77 16.54 13.89
C VAL A 289 -0.67 17.94 14.50
N ARG A 290 0.11 18.10 15.57
CA ARG A 290 0.25 19.37 16.29
C ARG A 290 0.82 20.50 15.43
N TRP A 291 1.74 20.18 14.52
CA TRP A 291 2.51 21.17 13.75
C TRP A 291 2.08 21.28 12.27
N GLN A 292 0.90 20.75 11.91
CA GLN A 292 0.33 20.95 10.58
C GLN A 292 -0.10 22.42 10.41
N ASP A 293 0.29 23.02 9.28
CA ASP A 293 -0.15 24.36 8.90
C ASP A 293 -1.68 24.39 8.72
N ALA A 294 -2.36 25.24 9.49
CA ALA A 294 -3.82 25.32 9.48
C ALA A 294 -4.37 25.75 8.11
N ASP A 295 -3.67 26.67 7.43
CA ASP A 295 -4.14 27.30 6.20
C ASP A 295 -4.05 26.36 4.99
N THR A 296 -2.91 25.66 4.84
CA THR A 296 -2.64 24.84 3.65
C THR A 296 -2.77 23.34 3.90
N GLY A 297 -2.73 22.89 5.16
CA GLY A 297 -2.61 21.48 5.52
C GLY A 297 -1.20 20.90 5.35
N LEU A 298 -0.21 21.70 4.93
CA LEU A 298 1.17 21.27 4.72
C LEU A 298 2.01 21.35 6.00
N TRP A 299 3.26 20.95 5.91
CA TRP A 299 4.25 21.09 6.98
C TRP A 299 5.44 21.96 6.54
N TRP A 300 6.02 22.64 7.50
CA TRP A 300 7.12 23.57 7.30
C TRP A 300 8.48 22.85 7.22
N GLN A 301 9.45 23.42 6.50
CA GLN A 301 10.84 22.94 6.46
C GLN A 301 11.43 22.82 7.87
N VAL A 302 11.22 23.83 8.73
CA VAL A 302 11.44 23.74 10.17
C VAL A 302 10.08 23.74 10.86
N LEU A 303 9.70 22.58 11.42
CA LEU A 303 8.30 22.24 11.72
C LEU A 303 7.62 23.20 12.70
N ASP A 304 8.32 23.58 13.76
CA ASP A 304 7.78 24.37 14.87
C ASP A 304 7.85 25.89 14.68
N GLN A 305 8.38 26.33 13.53
CA GLN A 305 8.72 27.73 13.28
C GLN A 305 8.01 28.29 12.04
N GLY A 306 6.76 27.89 11.79
CA GLY A 306 6.00 28.32 10.61
C GLY A 306 5.81 29.83 10.48
N ASN A 307 5.75 30.55 11.61
CA ASN A 307 5.63 32.02 11.63
C ASN A 307 6.97 32.75 11.47
N ARG A 308 8.10 32.05 11.44
CA ARG A 308 9.42 32.66 11.31
C ARG A 308 9.69 33.00 9.84
N LYS A 309 9.98 34.27 9.57
CA LYS A 309 10.27 34.78 8.22
C LYS A 309 11.35 33.94 7.53
N GLY A 310 11.07 33.54 6.29
CA GLY A 310 11.97 32.72 5.46
C GLY A 310 11.64 31.24 5.49
N ASN A 311 10.91 30.74 6.49
CA ASN A 311 10.43 29.36 6.47
C ASN A 311 9.45 29.15 5.29
N TYR A 312 9.31 27.90 4.86
CA TYR A 312 8.46 27.53 3.74
C TYR A 312 7.82 26.16 3.95
N ARG A 313 6.70 25.93 3.27
CA ARG A 313 5.97 24.65 3.28
C ARG A 313 6.69 23.68 2.37
N GLU A 314 7.13 22.56 2.91
CA GLU A 314 8.12 21.68 2.27
C GLU A 314 7.47 20.39 1.79
N ALA A 315 7.70 20.05 0.52
CA ALA A 315 6.97 18.98 -0.16
C ALA A 315 7.38 17.58 0.26
N THR A 316 8.67 17.36 0.52
CA THR A 316 9.15 16.02 0.89
C THR A 316 8.60 15.60 2.25
N ALA A 317 8.72 16.44 3.27
CA ALA A 317 8.20 16.22 4.60
C ALA A 317 6.68 16.02 4.57
N SER A 318 5.96 16.90 3.87
CA SER A 318 4.50 16.79 3.76
C SER A 318 4.06 15.46 3.14
N SER A 319 4.74 15.02 2.09
CA SER A 319 4.45 13.72 1.44
C SER A 319 4.74 12.54 2.37
N MET A 320 5.86 12.57 3.11
CA MET A 320 6.23 11.53 4.07
C MET A 320 5.24 11.43 5.25
N PHE A 321 4.74 12.57 5.73
CA PHE A 321 3.75 12.60 6.81
C PHE A 321 2.40 12.07 6.37
N VAL A 322 1.92 12.43 5.17
CA VAL A 322 0.69 11.85 4.63
C VAL A 322 0.84 10.34 4.47
N TYR A 323 1.93 9.87 3.88
CA TYR A 323 2.21 8.43 3.78
C TYR A 323 2.17 7.73 5.14
N THR A 324 2.89 8.27 6.13
CA THR A 324 2.99 7.67 7.45
C THR A 324 1.63 7.62 8.14
N LEU A 325 0.88 8.73 8.14
CA LEU A 325 -0.44 8.78 8.77
C LEU A 325 -1.39 7.79 8.11
N ALA A 326 -1.45 7.77 6.77
CA ALA A 326 -2.33 6.86 6.05
C ALA A 326 -1.98 5.38 6.33
N LYS A 327 -0.70 5.02 6.23
CA LYS A 327 -0.24 3.65 6.50
C LYS A 327 -0.46 3.22 7.95
N ALA A 328 -0.16 4.09 8.90
CA ALA A 328 -0.36 3.80 10.33
C ALA A 328 -1.84 3.54 10.66
N ILE A 329 -2.77 4.27 10.02
CA ILE A 329 -4.22 4.03 10.15
C ILE A 329 -4.62 2.73 9.47
N ASN A 330 -4.18 2.49 8.22
CA ASN A 330 -4.51 1.28 7.45
C ASN A 330 -4.17 -0.01 8.21
N HIS A 331 -3.07 0.01 8.96
CA HIS A 331 -2.60 -1.13 9.73
C HIS A 331 -3.07 -1.15 11.19
N GLY A 332 -3.89 -0.17 11.62
CA GLY A 332 -4.43 -0.09 12.97
C GLY A 332 -3.40 0.21 14.07
N TYR A 333 -2.26 0.81 13.71
CA TYR A 333 -1.23 1.22 14.68
C TYR A 333 -1.62 2.48 15.44
N ILE A 334 -2.43 3.33 14.82
CA ILE A 334 -3.04 4.50 15.43
C ILE A 334 -4.55 4.51 15.11
N ALA A 335 -5.32 5.27 15.89
CA ALA A 335 -6.74 5.47 15.63
C ALA A 335 -6.98 6.23 14.31
N ARG A 336 -8.20 6.16 13.75
CA ARG A 336 -8.59 7.01 12.62
C ARG A 336 -8.67 8.48 13.02
N ASP A 337 -9.44 8.81 14.04
CA ASP A 337 -9.52 10.17 14.57
C ASP A 337 -8.39 10.44 15.58
N PRO A 338 -7.73 11.61 15.55
CA PRO A 338 -7.94 12.74 14.62
C PRO A 338 -7.11 12.66 13.32
N TYR A 339 -6.29 11.62 13.16
CA TYR A 339 -5.23 11.53 12.15
C TYR A 339 -5.69 11.48 10.69
N GLU A 340 -6.84 10.85 10.40
CA GLU A 340 -7.40 10.72 9.05
C GLU A 340 -7.67 12.11 8.44
N SER A 341 -8.27 13.02 9.21
CA SER A 341 -8.53 14.39 8.77
C SER A 341 -7.25 15.17 8.43
N VAL A 342 -6.17 14.91 9.18
CA VAL A 342 -4.85 15.53 8.99
C VAL A 342 -4.18 14.98 7.73
N ALA A 343 -4.24 13.67 7.51
CA ALA A 343 -3.71 13.03 6.30
C ALA A 343 -4.43 13.55 5.04
N LEU A 344 -5.76 13.65 5.06
CA LEU A 344 -6.57 14.15 3.94
C LEU A 344 -6.30 15.63 3.65
N ARG A 345 -6.22 16.48 4.68
CA ARG A 345 -5.85 17.89 4.54
C ARG A 345 -4.44 18.03 3.99
N GLY A 346 -3.50 17.21 4.46
CA GLY A 346 -2.12 17.17 3.97
C GLY A 346 -2.04 16.84 2.49
N TYR A 347 -2.69 15.76 2.06
CA TYR A 347 -2.68 15.36 0.66
C TYR A 347 -3.34 16.40 -0.24
N ASN A 348 -4.49 16.93 0.17
CA ASN A 348 -5.14 18.02 -0.57
C ASN A 348 -4.27 19.29 -0.63
N GLY A 349 -3.53 19.60 0.44
CA GLY A 349 -2.55 20.68 0.46
C GLY A 349 -1.43 20.47 -0.57
N ILE A 350 -0.90 19.24 -0.66
CA ILE A 350 0.12 18.88 -1.64
C ILE A 350 -0.41 19.09 -3.06
N ILE A 351 -1.59 18.55 -3.37
CA ILE A 351 -2.19 18.67 -4.70
C ILE A 351 -2.45 20.14 -5.07
N ARG A 352 -2.99 20.95 -4.15
CA ARG A 352 -3.36 22.34 -4.45
C ARG A 352 -2.18 23.30 -4.54
N HIS A 353 -1.15 23.10 -3.72
CA HIS A 353 -0.11 24.11 -3.52
C HIS A 353 1.26 23.67 -4.03
N LEU A 354 1.50 22.36 -4.17
CA LEU A 354 2.83 21.81 -4.46
C LEU A 354 2.88 21.09 -5.81
N ILE A 355 1.75 20.64 -6.36
CA ILE A 355 1.69 20.09 -7.71
C ILE A 355 1.52 21.22 -8.74
N ARG A 356 2.45 21.28 -9.69
CA ARG A 356 2.34 22.11 -10.90
C ARG A 356 2.00 21.22 -12.09
N ARG A 357 1.01 21.61 -12.89
CA ARG A 357 0.70 20.99 -14.18
C ARG A 357 1.56 21.64 -15.27
N GLU A 358 2.29 20.84 -16.02
CA GLU A 358 3.16 21.30 -17.11
C GLU A 358 2.38 21.37 -18.45
N PRO A 359 2.82 22.18 -19.42
CA PRO A 359 2.11 22.35 -20.70
C PRO A 359 1.98 21.08 -21.54
N ASP A 360 2.88 20.12 -21.36
CA ASP A 360 2.91 18.82 -22.05
C ASP A 360 2.01 17.76 -21.38
N GLY A 361 1.29 18.13 -20.32
CA GLY A 361 0.44 17.23 -19.55
C GLY A 361 1.16 16.48 -18.43
N ALA A 362 2.49 16.60 -18.32
CA ALA A 362 3.23 16.10 -17.17
C ALA A 362 2.92 16.92 -15.92
N ILE A 363 3.32 16.41 -14.76
CA ILE A 363 3.23 17.13 -13.49
C ILE A 363 4.60 17.23 -12.82
N SER A 364 4.73 18.25 -11.98
CA SER A 364 5.92 18.47 -11.15
C SER A 364 5.53 18.64 -9.69
N LEU A 365 6.29 18.00 -8.79
CA LEU A 365 6.26 18.28 -7.36
C LEU A 365 7.26 19.41 -7.07
N THR A 366 6.74 20.55 -6.64
CA THR A 366 7.53 21.75 -6.34
C THR A 366 7.91 21.83 -4.87
N GLN A 367 8.76 22.78 -4.50
CA GLN A 367 9.12 23.09 -3.11
C GLN A 367 9.78 21.92 -2.35
N CYS A 368 10.61 21.13 -3.02
CA CYS A 368 11.42 20.10 -2.37
C CYS A 368 12.75 20.71 -1.90
N CYS A 369 13.10 20.54 -0.62
CA CYS A 369 14.45 20.83 -0.16
C CYS A 369 15.44 19.88 -0.84
N SER A 370 16.44 20.39 -1.57
CA SER A 370 17.37 19.56 -2.35
C SER A 370 18.28 18.68 -1.48
N VAL A 371 18.78 19.24 -0.38
CA VAL A 371 19.69 18.57 0.56
C VAL A 371 19.67 19.32 1.89
N ALA A 372 19.85 18.61 3.00
CA ALA A 372 20.31 19.19 4.24
C ALA A 372 21.07 18.11 5.03
N GLY A 373 21.87 18.51 6.00
CA GLY A 373 22.66 17.62 6.84
C GLY A 373 23.39 18.38 7.94
N LEU A 374 24.22 17.69 8.72
CA LEU A 374 24.94 18.29 9.83
C LEU A 374 26.46 18.14 9.66
N GLY A 375 27.23 19.08 10.23
CA GLY A 375 28.70 19.11 10.22
C GLY A 375 29.30 19.63 8.90
N TYR A 376 30.61 19.87 8.88
CA TYR A 376 31.36 20.45 7.75
C TYR A 376 30.79 21.81 7.27
N GLY A 377 30.68 22.78 8.19
CA GLY A 377 30.13 24.12 7.89
C GLY A 377 28.59 24.18 7.88
N ARG A 378 27.92 23.08 8.27
CA ARG A 378 26.47 22.98 8.43
C ARG A 378 26.16 22.84 9.91
N ASP A 379 25.74 23.95 10.50
CA ASP A 379 25.59 24.13 11.95
C ASP A 379 24.22 23.72 12.50
N GLY A 380 23.31 23.25 11.64
CA GLY A 380 21.95 22.87 12.06
C GLY A 380 21.09 24.04 12.55
N SER A 381 21.50 25.29 12.29
CA SER A 381 20.71 26.49 12.59
C SER A 381 19.47 26.58 11.69
N PHE A 382 18.53 27.44 12.07
CA PHE A 382 17.36 27.75 11.23
C PHE A 382 17.83 28.34 9.89
N GLU A 383 18.77 29.29 9.95
CA GLU A 383 19.37 29.96 8.80
C GLU A 383 20.01 28.94 7.84
N TYR A 384 20.65 27.90 8.38
CA TYR A 384 21.18 26.80 7.59
C TYR A 384 20.07 26.00 6.89
N TYR A 385 19.02 25.56 7.59
CA TYR A 385 17.95 24.77 6.96
C TYR A 385 17.16 25.55 5.91
N ILE A 386 17.00 26.86 6.11
CA ILE A 386 16.26 27.72 5.18
C ILE A 386 17.08 28.12 3.96
N ARG A 387 18.41 28.22 4.04
CA ARG A 387 19.24 28.57 2.87
C ARG A 387 19.44 27.43 1.89
N GLU A 388 19.15 26.19 2.28
CA GLU A 388 19.32 25.05 1.39
C GLU A 388 18.43 25.17 0.14
N PRO A 389 18.92 24.80 -1.06
CA PRO A 389 18.18 25.03 -2.29
C PRO A 389 16.82 24.33 -2.30
N ILE A 390 15.83 25.04 -2.83
CA ILE A 390 14.50 24.51 -3.12
C ILE A 390 14.46 24.14 -4.60
N VAL A 391 14.08 22.91 -4.91
CA VAL A 391 14.07 22.36 -6.27
C VAL A 391 12.75 21.63 -6.54
N ASP A 392 12.47 21.43 -7.81
CA ASP A 392 11.33 20.62 -8.25
C ASP A 392 11.79 19.17 -8.51
N ASN A 393 10.86 18.23 -8.33
CA ASN A 393 11.02 16.83 -8.70
C ASN A 393 12.25 16.14 -8.06
N ASP A 394 12.62 16.56 -6.85
CA ASP A 394 13.61 15.80 -6.08
C ASP A 394 13.03 14.43 -5.73
N LEU A 395 13.76 13.36 -6.02
CA LEU A 395 13.31 11.99 -5.77
C LEU A 395 13.03 11.69 -4.29
N LYS A 396 13.58 12.48 -3.37
CA LYS A 396 13.25 12.45 -1.93
C LYS A 396 11.81 12.88 -1.64
N GLY A 397 11.17 13.62 -2.55
CA GLY A 397 9.75 13.99 -2.49
C GLY A 397 8.88 13.17 -3.41
N VAL A 398 9.34 12.91 -4.64
CA VAL A 398 8.59 12.15 -5.65
C VAL A 398 8.26 10.73 -5.15
N GLY A 399 9.24 10.01 -4.58
CA GLY A 399 9.01 8.68 -4.04
C GLY A 399 7.94 8.67 -2.94
N PRO A 400 8.09 9.47 -1.86
CA PRO A 400 7.08 9.57 -0.81
C PRO A 400 5.72 10.06 -1.30
N PHE A 401 5.65 10.91 -2.33
CA PHE A 401 4.37 11.33 -2.92
C PHE A 401 3.62 10.16 -3.54
N ILE A 402 4.32 9.34 -4.33
CA ILE A 402 3.76 8.11 -4.93
C ILE A 402 3.29 7.15 -3.83
N LEU A 403 4.12 6.93 -2.82
CA LEU A 403 3.77 6.06 -1.69
C LEU A 403 2.56 6.59 -0.91
N ALA A 404 2.50 7.90 -0.66
CA ALA A 404 1.38 8.54 0.01
C ALA A 404 0.07 8.35 -0.75
N GLY A 405 0.09 8.46 -2.09
CA GLY A 405 -1.09 8.25 -2.89
C GLY A 405 -1.58 6.80 -2.89
N ILE A 406 -0.68 5.81 -2.85
CA ILE A 406 -1.03 4.39 -2.69
C ILE A 406 -1.73 4.16 -1.34
N GLU A 407 -1.13 4.60 -0.23
CA GLU A 407 -1.69 4.39 1.11
C GLU A 407 -3.00 5.14 1.33
N LEU A 408 -3.11 6.35 0.77
CA LEU A 408 -4.32 7.14 0.89
C LEU A 408 -5.46 6.59 0.04
N GLN A 409 -5.17 6.02 -1.13
CA GLN A 409 -6.15 5.28 -1.93
C GLN A 409 -6.76 4.14 -1.10
N GLN A 410 -5.90 3.37 -0.43
CA GLN A 410 -6.31 2.27 0.44
C GLN A 410 -7.11 2.76 1.65
N LEU A 411 -6.68 3.84 2.32
CA LEU A 411 -7.37 4.41 3.47
C LEU A 411 -8.81 4.82 3.14
N LEU A 412 -9.00 5.38 1.94
CA LEU A 412 -10.29 5.83 1.44
C LEU A 412 -11.18 4.68 0.93
N GLY A 413 -10.70 3.42 0.97
CA GLY A 413 -11.46 2.26 0.48
C GLY A 413 -11.77 2.33 -1.01
N LEU A 414 -10.91 3.01 -1.80
CA LEU A 414 -11.07 3.13 -3.24
C LEU A 414 -10.43 1.95 -3.98
N PRO A 415 -10.84 1.66 -5.23
CA PRO A 415 -10.22 0.60 -6.03
C PRO A 415 -8.71 0.78 -6.18
N MET A 416 -7.95 -0.29 -5.90
CA MET A 416 -6.48 -0.33 -5.99
C MET A 416 -5.96 -0.75 -7.38
N LYS A 417 -6.69 -0.35 -8.43
CA LYS A 417 -6.30 -0.52 -9.84
C LYS A 417 -6.61 0.76 -10.59
N VAL A 418 -5.66 1.26 -11.37
CA VAL A 418 -5.91 2.36 -12.30
C VAL A 418 -6.44 1.76 -13.60
N GLY A 419 -7.68 2.06 -13.96
CA GLY A 419 -8.24 1.65 -15.25
C GLY A 419 -7.46 2.27 -16.41
N SER A 420 -7.42 1.60 -17.56
CA SER A 420 -6.93 2.19 -18.81
C SER A 420 -7.71 3.48 -19.08
N VAL A 421 -7.01 4.61 -19.20
CA VAL A 421 -7.60 5.94 -19.34
C VAL A 421 -8.43 6.01 -20.63
N GLY A 422 -9.76 6.09 -20.53
CA GLY A 422 -10.66 6.30 -21.65
C GLY A 422 -12.15 6.16 -21.32
N ALA A 423 -12.85 7.30 -21.25
CA ALA A 423 -14.32 7.52 -21.16
C ALA A 423 -15.04 7.19 -19.84
N ALA A 424 -15.81 8.18 -19.36
CA ALA A 424 -16.80 8.06 -18.27
C ALA A 424 -18.21 7.76 -18.84
N PRO A 425 -19.22 7.39 -18.03
CA PRO A 425 -19.20 6.84 -16.67
C PRO A 425 -19.96 5.50 -16.55
N SER A 426 -19.71 4.71 -15.50
CA SER A 426 -20.81 4.10 -14.73
C SER A 426 -20.39 3.74 -13.29
N HIS A 427 -21.39 3.85 -12.42
CA HIS A 427 -21.46 3.94 -10.95
C HIS A 427 -20.43 3.26 -10.02
N ALA A 428 -20.10 4.01 -8.97
CA ALA A 428 -19.21 3.69 -7.84
C ALA A 428 -19.83 2.75 -6.79
N THR A 429 -18.98 2.03 -6.04
CA THR A 429 -19.21 1.66 -4.62
C THR A 429 -17.87 1.58 -3.88
N GLY A 430 -17.75 2.21 -2.71
CA GLY A 430 -16.56 2.21 -1.83
C GLY A 430 -16.61 1.15 -0.73
N VAL A 431 -15.48 0.87 -0.07
CA VAL A 431 -15.36 -0.20 0.95
C VAL A 431 -15.54 0.34 2.38
N ALA A 432 -16.30 -0.41 3.19
CA ALA A 432 -16.73 -0.08 4.56
C ALA A 432 -15.84 -0.75 5.63
N THR A 433 -15.91 -0.32 6.90
CA THR A 433 -15.19 -0.99 8.02
C THR A 433 -15.77 -2.38 8.29
N VAL A 434 -15.02 -3.34 8.86
CA VAL A 434 -15.53 -4.70 9.17
C VAL A 434 -16.87 -4.66 9.92
N ALA A 435 -17.05 -3.80 10.92
CA ALA A 435 -18.34 -3.66 11.62
C ALA A 435 -19.45 -3.05 10.73
N GLN A 436 -19.12 -2.14 9.81
CA GLN A 436 -20.07 -1.61 8.82
C GLN A 436 -20.32 -2.58 7.66
N GLU A 437 -19.36 -3.43 7.28
CA GLU A 437 -19.51 -4.51 6.31
C GLU A 437 -20.46 -5.58 6.87
N TRP A 438 -20.32 -5.92 8.16
CA TRP A 438 -21.27 -6.79 8.85
C TRP A 438 -22.64 -6.10 9.04
N ALA A 439 -22.70 -4.78 9.23
CA ALA A 439 -23.98 -4.05 9.23
C ALA A 439 -24.63 -3.99 7.82
N GLN A 440 -23.83 -4.06 6.76
CA GLN A 440 -24.30 -4.19 5.38
C GLN A 440 -24.65 -5.64 5.02
N MET A 441 -24.37 -6.63 5.87
CA MET A 441 -24.68 -8.04 5.61
C MET A 441 -26.13 -8.21 5.16
N GLU A 442 -27.11 -7.64 5.87
CA GLU A 442 -28.52 -7.76 5.46
C GLU A 442 -28.81 -7.12 4.10
N GLN A 443 -28.15 -6.01 3.77
CA GLN A 443 -28.32 -5.33 2.48
C GLN A 443 -27.62 -6.06 1.34
N ILE A 444 -26.45 -6.67 1.61
CA ILE A 444 -25.70 -7.51 0.67
C ILE A 444 -26.50 -8.79 0.41
N LEU A 445 -27.00 -9.46 1.47
CA LEU A 445 -27.87 -10.62 1.35
C LEU A 445 -29.16 -10.26 0.58
N ALA A 446 -29.75 -9.09 0.81
CA ALA A 446 -30.91 -8.62 0.05
C ALA A 446 -30.60 -8.28 -1.42
N ARG A 447 -29.34 -8.01 -1.77
CA ARG A 447 -28.87 -7.80 -3.15
C ARG A 447 -28.51 -9.10 -3.86
N ILE A 448 -28.16 -10.16 -3.12
CA ILE A 448 -27.95 -11.49 -3.68
C ILE A 448 -29.31 -11.99 -4.16
N LYS A 449 -29.51 -11.94 -5.47
CA LYS A 449 -30.65 -12.58 -6.11
C LYS A 449 -30.24 -14.02 -6.39
N PRO A 450 -30.86 -15.03 -5.76
CA PRO A 450 -30.63 -16.41 -6.16
C PRO A 450 -31.01 -16.54 -7.63
N PRO A 451 -30.27 -17.35 -8.40
CA PRO A 451 -30.64 -17.58 -9.77
C PRO A 451 -32.02 -18.23 -9.83
N THR A 452 -32.82 -17.82 -10.80
CA THR A 452 -34.19 -18.30 -10.99
C THR A 452 -34.30 -19.02 -12.31
N PHE A 453 -34.89 -20.21 -12.28
CA PHE A 453 -35.03 -21.05 -13.46
C PHE A 453 -36.50 -21.38 -13.70
N PRO A 454 -36.95 -21.41 -14.96
CA PRO A 454 -38.19 -22.08 -15.31
C PRO A 454 -38.17 -23.54 -14.83
N THR A 455 -39.32 -24.09 -14.45
CA THR A 455 -39.46 -25.48 -13.97
C THR A 455 -39.34 -26.53 -15.09
N ARG A 456 -38.65 -26.20 -16.19
CA ARG A 456 -38.43 -27.10 -17.33
C ARG A 456 -37.18 -27.92 -17.07
N GLU A 457 -37.27 -29.22 -17.33
CA GLU A 457 -36.16 -30.14 -17.13
C GLU A 457 -35.69 -30.75 -18.44
N PHE A 458 -34.38 -30.94 -18.55
CA PHE A 458 -33.68 -31.48 -19.71
C PHE A 458 -32.74 -32.58 -19.18
N SER A 459 -33.19 -33.83 -19.16
CA SER A 459 -32.34 -34.94 -18.74
C SER A 459 -31.26 -35.18 -19.78
N ILE A 460 -29.99 -35.30 -19.36
CA ILE A 460 -28.89 -35.61 -20.28
C ILE A 460 -29.10 -36.94 -21.03
N MET A 461 -29.90 -37.85 -20.47
CA MET A 461 -30.27 -39.12 -21.08
C MET A 461 -31.09 -38.94 -22.37
N ASP A 462 -31.96 -37.93 -22.40
CA ASP A 462 -32.77 -37.59 -23.58
C ASP A 462 -31.90 -37.07 -24.75
N PHE A 463 -30.66 -36.66 -24.44
CA PHE A 463 -29.65 -36.20 -25.39
C PHE A 463 -28.58 -37.25 -25.70
N GLY A 464 -28.77 -38.49 -25.23
CA GLY A 464 -27.92 -39.64 -25.53
C GLY A 464 -26.79 -39.89 -24.56
N ALA A 465 -26.84 -39.35 -23.33
CA ALA A 465 -25.90 -39.73 -22.28
C ALA A 465 -26.14 -41.19 -21.86
N ALA A 466 -25.07 -41.90 -21.50
CA ALA A 466 -25.13 -43.27 -20.98
C ALA A 466 -24.47 -43.36 -19.61
N ALA A 467 -25.20 -43.95 -18.65
CA ALA A 467 -24.83 -44.05 -17.25
C ALA A 467 -23.90 -45.25 -16.95
N ASP A 468 -22.86 -45.46 -17.75
CA ASP A 468 -21.96 -46.62 -17.67
C ASP A 468 -20.53 -46.28 -17.22
N GLY A 469 -20.25 -45.01 -16.94
CA GLY A 469 -18.93 -44.48 -16.54
C GLY A 469 -17.85 -44.56 -17.63
N LYS A 470 -18.22 -44.93 -18.87
CA LYS A 470 -17.28 -45.24 -19.96
C LYS A 470 -17.59 -44.48 -21.24
N THR A 471 -18.86 -44.35 -21.59
CA THR A 471 -19.31 -43.65 -22.80
C THR A 471 -19.11 -42.15 -22.61
N ASP A 472 -18.49 -41.53 -23.61
CA ASP A 472 -18.26 -40.09 -23.61
C ASP A 472 -19.57 -39.31 -23.77
N CYS A 473 -20.03 -38.73 -22.67
CA CYS A 473 -21.27 -37.98 -22.58
C CYS A 473 -21.11 -36.48 -22.86
N THR A 474 -19.90 -36.01 -23.22
CA THR A 474 -19.60 -34.57 -23.41
C THR A 474 -20.61 -33.90 -24.35
N ASP A 475 -20.87 -34.51 -25.50
CA ASP A 475 -21.79 -33.97 -26.50
C ASP A 475 -23.26 -34.04 -26.07
N ALA A 476 -23.65 -35.07 -25.33
CA ALA A 476 -25.01 -35.18 -24.80
C ALA A 476 -25.29 -34.08 -23.77
N ILE A 477 -24.35 -33.87 -22.84
CA ILE A 477 -24.42 -32.81 -21.83
C ILE A 477 -24.45 -31.43 -22.49
N ARG A 478 -23.56 -31.19 -23.46
CA ARG A 478 -23.55 -29.93 -24.24
C ARG A 478 -24.87 -29.68 -24.95
N LYS A 479 -25.44 -30.68 -25.62
CA LYS A 479 -26.75 -30.56 -26.31
C LYS A 479 -27.89 -30.27 -25.33
N ALA A 480 -27.89 -30.90 -24.15
CA ALA A 480 -28.87 -30.64 -23.11
C ALA A 480 -28.79 -29.17 -22.62
N ILE A 481 -27.58 -28.67 -22.37
CA ILE A 481 -27.33 -27.26 -21.98
C ILE A 481 -27.77 -26.29 -23.09
N GLU A 482 -27.42 -26.56 -24.35
CA GLU A 482 -27.84 -25.73 -25.50
C GLU A 482 -29.36 -25.75 -25.70
N ALA A 483 -30.01 -26.89 -25.53
CA ALA A 483 -31.47 -27.01 -25.59
C ALA A 483 -32.14 -26.23 -24.45
N CYS A 484 -31.63 -26.38 -23.23
CA CYS A 484 -32.10 -25.66 -22.05
C CYS A 484 -31.98 -24.13 -22.21
N ALA A 485 -30.82 -23.65 -22.64
CA ALA A 485 -30.60 -22.22 -22.87
C ALA A 485 -31.50 -21.67 -24.00
N ARG A 486 -31.65 -22.39 -25.12
CA ARG A 486 -32.54 -21.99 -26.22
C ARG A 486 -34.01 -21.95 -25.82
N ALA A 487 -34.43 -22.76 -24.85
CA ALA A 487 -35.79 -22.77 -24.32
C ALA A 487 -36.07 -21.63 -23.31
N GLY A 488 -35.13 -20.69 -23.15
CA GLY A 488 -35.23 -19.60 -22.19
C GLY A 488 -34.80 -19.99 -20.77
N GLY A 489 -34.04 -21.08 -20.63
CA GLY A 489 -33.51 -21.57 -19.37
C GLY A 489 -34.36 -22.66 -18.71
N GLY A 490 -33.80 -23.23 -17.65
CA GLY A 490 -34.35 -24.36 -16.92
C GLY A 490 -33.25 -25.19 -16.28
N ARG A 491 -33.57 -26.45 -16.00
CA ARG A 491 -32.70 -27.40 -15.32
C ARG A 491 -32.23 -28.49 -16.27
N VAL A 492 -30.93 -28.64 -16.43
CA VAL A 492 -30.29 -29.80 -17.04
C VAL A 492 -30.05 -30.83 -15.94
N VAL A 493 -30.70 -31.98 -16.03
CA VAL A 493 -30.65 -33.02 -15.00
C VAL A 493 -29.64 -34.08 -15.38
N VAL A 494 -28.74 -34.41 -14.45
CA VAL A 494 -27.83 -35.55 -14.47
C VAL A 494 -28.40 -36.60 -13.51
N PRO A 495 -29.10 -37.63 -14.00
CA PRO A 495 -29.70 -38.64 -13.15
C PRO A 495 -28.67 -39.51 -12.44
N ALA A 496 -29.10 -40.32 -11.47
CA ALA A 496 -28.21 -41.29 -10.81
C ALA A 496 -27.48 -42.21 -11.81
N GLY A 497 -26.17 -42.40 -11.62
CA GLY A 497 -25.30 -43.14 -12.52
C GLY A 497 -23.93 -42.49 -12.73
N GLU A 498 -23.01 -43.18 -13.40
CA GLU A 498 -21.68 -42.65 -13.72
C GLU A 498 -21.61 -42.18 -15.18
N TYR A 499 -21.09 -40.97 -15.42
CA TYR A 499 -21.04 -40.36 -16.75
C TYR A 499 -19.64 -39.82 -17.03
N LEU A 500 -18.95 -40.37 -18.03
CA LEU A 500 -17.65 -39.85 -18.46
C LEU A 500 -17.84 -38.59 -19.30
N THR A 501 -17.13 -37.50 -19.01
CA THR A 501 -17.26 -36.23 -19.74
C THR A 501 -15.95 -35.46 -19.84
N GLY A 502 -15.79 -34.67 -20.89
CA GLY A 502 -14.83 -33.56 -20.94
C GLY A 502 -15.36 -32.31 -20.19
N PRO A 503 -14.81 -31.13 -20.45
CA PRO A 503 -15.25 -29.90 -19.80
C PRO A 503 -16.70 -29.57 -20.12
N ILE A 504 -17.44 -29.08 -19.13
CA ILE A 504 -18.83 -28.66 -19.27
C ILE A 504 -18.88 -27.14 -19.33
N HIS A 505 -19.38 -26.59 -20.44
CA HIS A 505 -19.51 -25.15 -20.66
C HIS A 505 -20.96 -24.73 -20.44
N LEU A 506 -21.23 -24.08 -19.32
CA LEU A 506 -22.57 -23.63 -18.96
C LEU A 506 -22.96 -22.38 -19.77
N LYS A 507 -24.28 -22.22 -19.98
CA LYS A 507 -24.89 -21.09 -20.70
C LYS A 507 -25.85 -20.34 -19.78
N SER A 508 -26.14 -19.09 -20.11
CA SER A 508 -27.07 -18.29 -19.31
C SER A 508 -28.43 -18.97 -19.14
N GLY A 509 -28.97 -18.91 -17.91
CA GLY A 509 -30.27 -19.50 -17.58
C GLY A 509 -30.27 -21.01 -17.36
N VAL A 510 -29.11 -21.65 -17.20
CA VAL A 510 -29.00 -23.10 -17.00
C VAL A 510 -28.66 -23.43 -15.54
N GLU A 511 -29.49 -24.24 -14.91
CA GLU A 511 -29.19 -24.99 -13.69
C GLU A 511 -28.68 -26.38 -14.07
N LEU A 512 -27.42 -26.71 -13.78
CA LEU A 512 -26.92 -28.08 -13.88
C LEU A 512 -27.22 -28.81 -12.57
N HIS A 513 -28.24 -29.65 -12.56
CA HIS A 513 -28.67 -30.41 -11.39
C HIS A 513 -28.11 -31.83 -11.43
N ILE A 514 -27.34 -32.20 -10.41
CA ILE A 514 -26.64 -33.47 -10.29
C ILE A 514 -27.32 -34.28 -9.19
N GLU A 515 -28.16 -35.24 -9.57
CA GLU A 515 -28.96 -36.01 -8.61
C GLU A 515 -28.09 -36.82 -7.64
N GLY A 516 -28.64 -37.12 -6.47
CA GLY A 516 -28.00 -38.03 -5.53
C GLY A 516 -27.71 -39.39 -6.19
N GLY A 517 -26.46 -39.86 -6.08
CA GLY A 517 -26.01 -41.08 -6.75
C GLY A 517 -25.52 -40.89 -8.19
N ALA A 518 -25.50 -39.66 -8.71
CA ALA A 518 -24.84 -39.34 -9.97
C ALA A 518 -23.36 -38.97 -9.76
N THR A 519 -22.50 -39.39 -10.68
CA THR A 519 -21.08 -39.01 -10.75
C THR A 519 -20.76 -38.51 -12.15
N LEU A 520 -20.45 -37.23 -12.29
CA LEU A 520 -19.81 -36.67 -13.49
C LEU A 520 -18.30 -36.90 -13.37
N LYS A 521 -17.80 -37.84 -14.17
CA LYS A 521 -16.42 -38.29 -14.17
C LYS A 521 -15.64 -37.58 -15.28
N PHE A 522 -14.76 -36.67 -14.93
CA PHE A 522 -14.04 -35.85 -15.90
C PHE A 522 -12.84 -36.59 -16.49
N LYS A 523 -12.71 -36.57 -17.82
CA LYS A 523 -11.59 -37.22 -18.54
C LYS A 523 -10.24 -36.77 -17.99
N THR A 524 -9.29 -37.69 -17.94
CA THR A 524 -7.91 -37.44 -17.50
C THR A 524 -6.96 -37.05 -18.64
N ASP A 525 -7.41 -37.13 -19.90
CA ASP A 525 -6.64 -36.68 -21.07
C ASP A 525 -6.66 -35.14 -21.16
N PRO A 526 -5.50 -34.46 -21.04
CA PRO A 526 -5.41 -33.01 -21.15
C PRO A 526 -5.92 -32.45 -22.48
N ASN A 527 -5.82 -33.20 -23.57
CA ASN A 527 -6.26 -32.74 -24.88
C ASN A 527 -7.79 -32.56 -24.95
N ALA A 528 -8.54 -33.21 -24.07
CA ALA A 528 -9.99 -33.03 -23.96
C ALA A 528 -10.39 -31.62 -23.45
N TYR A 529 -9.43 -30.84 -22.94
CA TYR A 529 -9.63 -29.49 -22.41
C TYR A 529 -9.08 -28.39 -23.34
N LEU A 530 -8.77 -28.75 -24.57
CA LEU A 530 -8.45 -27.83 -25.65
C LEU A 530 -9.67 -27.62 -26.57
N PRO A 531 -9.78 -26.48 -27.27
CA PRO A 531 -8.84 -25.36 -27.30
C PRO A 531 -8.77 -24.61 -25.96
N ALA A 532 -7.66 -23.91 -25.76
CA ALA A 532 -7.49 -23.09 -24.56
C ALA A 532 -8.58 -22.00 -24.48
N VAL A 533 -9.06 -21.74 -23.27
CA VAL A 533 -10.07 -20.72 -22.98
C VAL A 533 -9.45 -19.60 -22.16
N LEU A 534 -10.06 -18.41 -22.22
CA LEU A 534 -9.67 -17.31 -21.36
C LEU A 534 -10.05 -17.64 -19.91
N THR A 535 -9.06 -17.76 -19.05
CA THR A 535 -9.24 -18.10 -17.63
C THR A 535 -8.33 -17.23 -16.76
N ARG A 536 -8.34 -17.49 -15.45
CA ARG A 536 -7.49 -16.81 -14.48
C ARG A 536 -6.70 -17.83 -13.68
N PHE A 537 -5.37 -17.75 -13.72
CA PHE A 537 -4.46 -18.60 -12.93
C PHE A 537 -3.59 -17.72 -12.03
N GLU A 538 -3.57 -18.02 -10.72
CA GLU A 538 -2.84 -17.24 -9.69
C GLU A 538 -3.05 -15.72 -9.77
N GLY A 539 -4.25 -15.32 -10.17
CA GLY A 539 -4.63 -13.93 -10.25
C GLY A 539 -4.40 -13.25 -11.61
N MET A 540 -3.73 -13.92 -12.56
CA MET A 540 -3.43 -13.43 -13.90
C MET A 540 -4.40 -13.98 -14.95
N GLU A 541 -4.93 -13.11 -15.80
CA GLU A 541 -5.73 -13.50 -16.97
C GLU A 541 -4.83 -14.14 -18.04
N CYS A 542 -5.18 -15.34 -18.49
CA CYS A 542 -4.40 -16.09 -19.47
C CYS A 542 -5.28 -17.04 -20.30
N PHE A 543 -4.78 -17.46 -21.47
CA PHE A 543 -5.36 -18.60 -22.18
C PHE A 543 -4.75 -19.88 -21.64
N ASN A 544 -5.58 -20.79 -21.13
CA ASN A 544 -5.15 -22.07 -20.58
C ASN A 544 -6.18 -23.17 -20.89
N TYR A 545 -5.90 -24.43 -20.54
CA TYR A 545 -6.87 -25.52 -20.63
C TYR A 545 -8.20 -25.13 -19.98
N SER A 546 -9.31 -25.57 -20.59
CA SER A 546 -10.63 -25.38 -20.01
C SER A 546 -10.70 -25.96 -18.59
N PRO A 547 -11.25 -25.22 -17.61
CA PRO A 547 -11.66 -25.80 -16.35
C PRO A 547 -12.72 -26.91 -16.55
N LEU A 548 -12.89 -27.80 -15.55
CA LEU A 548 -13.88 -28.89 -15.58
C LEU A 548 -15.31 -28.35 -15.81
N ILE A 549 -15.66 -27.27 -15.10
CA ILE A 549 -16.87 -26.49 -15.32
C ILE A 549 -16.45 -25.07 -15.69
N TYR A 550 -16.96 -24.55 -16.80
CA TYR A 550 -16.60 -23.25 -17.32
C TYR A 550 -17.83 -22.45 -17.75
N ALA A 551 -17.82 -21.16 -17.47
CA ALA A 551 -18.80 -20.20 -17.95
C ALA A 551 -18.09 -18.85 -18.13
N PHE A 552 -18.25 -18.24 -19.29
CA PHE A 552 -17.64 -16.94 -19.62
C PHE A 552 -18.68 -16.05 -20.27
N GLU A 553 -18.82 -14.82 -19.75
CA GLU A 553 -19.86 -13.87 -20.13
C GLU A 553 -21.28 -14.48 -20.11
N GLN A 554 -21.58 -15.27 -19.06
CA GLN A 554 -22.90 -15.88 -18.83
C GLN A 554 -23.49 -15.42 -17.51
N GLU A 555 -24.82 -15.47 -17.40
CA GLU A 555 -25.59 -14.99 -16.24
C GLU A 555 -26.66 -16.00 -15.81
N ASN A 556 -27.14 -15.93 -14.57
CA ASN A 556 -28.22 -16.78 -14.06
C ASN A 556 -27.93 -18.29 -14.24
N ILE A 557 -26.85 -18.76 -13.62
CA ILE A 557 -26.38 -20.16 -13.66
C ILE A 557 -26.36 -20.74 -12.25
N ALA A 558 -26.65 -22.04 -12.13
CA ALA A 558 -26.50 -22.77 -10.89
C ALA A 558 -25.95 -24.18 -11.13
N ILE A 559 -25.25 -24.72 -10.14
CA ILE A 559 -24.94 -26.14 -10.03
C ILE A 559 -25.57 -26.60 -8.72
N THR A 560 -26.45 -27.59 -8.79
CA THR A 560 -27.27 -28.01 -7.65
C THR A 560 -27.32 -29.53 -7.55
N GLY A 561 -27.85 -30.05 -6.44
CA GLY A 561 -27.97 -31.48 -6.18
C GLY A 561 -26.88 -32.04 -5.27
N GLU A 562 -26.92 -33.36 -5.06
CA GLU A 562 -26.08 -34.09 -4.09
C GLU A 562 -25.04 -35.01 -4.75
N GLY A 563 -25.01 -35.08 -6.08
CA GLY A 563 -24.07 -35.92 -6.80
C GLY A 563 -22.64 -35.38 -6.85
N VAL A 564 -21.74 -36.14 -7.47
CA VAL A 564 -20.29 -35.96 -7.40
C VAL A 564 -19.74 -35.41 -8.72
N LEU A 565 -18.87 -34.39 -8.61
CA LEU A 565 -17.97 -33.96 -9.68
C LEU A 565 -16.58 -34.57 -9.43
N ASP A 566 -16.19 -35.58 -10.21
CA ASP A 566 -14.95 -36.31 -10.02
C ASP A 566 -13.91 -35.94 -11.08
N GLY A 567 -12.87 -35.19 -10.68
CA GLY A 567 -11.75 -34.79 -11.53
C GLY A 567 -10.74 -35.90 -11.88
N GLN A 568 -10.84 -37.07 -11.23
CA GLN A 568 -9.98 -38.24 -11.43
C GLN A 568 -8.47 -38.02 -11.30
N ALA A 569 -8.05 -37.00 -10.54
CA ALA A 569 -6.62 -36.66 -10.39
C ALA A 569 -5.86 -37.70 -9.57
N ASP A 570 -4.69 -38.13 -10.07
CA ASP A 570 -3.81 -39.11 -9.42
C ASP A 570 -2.32 -38.88 -9.77
N ASN A 571 -1.42 -39.79 -9.39
CA ASN A 571 0.02 -39.65 -9.68
C ASN A 571 0.37 -39.84 -11.18
N GLN A 572 -0.55 -40.36 -11.99
CA GLN A 572 -0.38 -40.57 -13.44
C GLN A 572 -0.95 -39.39 -14.25
N ASN A 573 -1.87 -38.60 -13.68
CA ASN A 573 -2.52 -37.48 -14.35
C ASN A 573 -2.81 -36.28 -13.41
N TRP A 574 -2.72 -35.06 -13.93
CA TRP A 574 -2.91 -33.79 -13.20
C TRP A 574 -1.91 -33.49 -12.07
N TRP A 575 -1.73 -34.35 -11.05
CA TRP A 575 -0.85 -34.06 -9.90
C TRP A 575 0.61 -33.78 -10.28
N PRO A 576 1.22 -34.50 -11.26
CA PRO A 576 2.60 -34.23 -11.66
C PRO A 576 2.84 -32.82 -12.25
N TRP A 577 1.78 -32.12 -12.67
CA TRP A 577 1.89 -30.78 -13.25
C TRP A 577 2.35 -29.72 -12.24
N LYS A 578 2.36 -30.04 -10.94
CA LYS A 578 2.94 -29.20 -9.88
C LYS A 578 4.47 -29.36 -9.75
N GLY A 579 5.13 -30.06 -10.68
CA GLY A 579 6.59 -30.16 -10.75
C GLY A 579 7.21 -31.27 -9.90
N LYS A 580 6.41 -32.11 -9.23
CA LYS A 580 6.87 -33.30 -8.51
C LYS A 580 6.34 -34.55 -9.18
N LYS A 581 7.15 -35.62 -9.25
CA LYS A 581 6.74 -36.90 -9.87
C LYS A 581 5.66 -37.63 -9.08
N GLU A 582 5.56 -37.37 -7.78
CA GLU A 582 4.58 -38.00 -6.88
C GLU A 582 4.04 -36.94 -5.91
N PHE A 583 2.75 -37.06 -5.55
CA PHE A 583 2.08 -36.23 -4.56
C PHE A 583 1.95 -36.98 -3.23
N GLY A 584 2.51 -36.42 -2.14
CA GLY A 584 2.58 -37.05 -0.81
C GLY A 584 3.91 -36.79 -0.11
N TRP A 585 4.02 -37.15 1.17
CA TRP A 585 5.30 -37.19 1.91
C TRP A 585 5.98 -38.53 1.60
N ILE A 586 7.25 -38.51 1.16
CA ILE A 586 8.11 -39.70 1.01
C ILE A 586 9.01 -39.79 2.23
#